data_AF-A0AAJ1JBJ5-F1
#
_entry.id   AF-A0AAJ1JBJ5-F1
#
_cell.length_a   1.000
_cell.length_b   1.000
_cell.length_c   1.000
_cell.angle_alpha   90.00
_cell.angle_beta   90.00
_cell.angle_gamma   90.00
#
_symmetry.space_group_name_H-M   'P 1'
#
loop_
_entity.id
_entity.type
_entity.pdbx_description
1 polymer ?
#
loop_
_entity_poly.entity_id
_entity_poly.type
_entity_poly.pdbx_seq_one_letter_code
_entity_poly.pdbx_strand_id
1 'polypeptide(L)'
;MHTRPVLSVDCVEPENDIEREIVKIWQLTLGIYGIGVDDNFTELGGNSLLAVQIISAVSNAFEIDIRVDLFYQDQTVRGLSELIISELEELLRDK
;
A
#
# COMPACT_ATOMS: atom_id res chain seq x y z
N MET A 1 -13.02 -11.44 6.28
CA MET A 1 -12.64 -10.03 6.46
C MET A 1 -13.18 -9.56 7.80
N HIS A 2 -12.42 -8.71 8.50
CA HIS A 2 -12.76 -8.10 9.79
C HIS A 2 -12.68 -6.57 9.68
N THR A 3 -13.24 -5.85 10.64
CA THR A 3 -13.24 -4.37 10.62
C THR A 3 -11.86 -3.83 11.00
N ARG A 4 -11.48 -2.69 10.41
CA ARG A 4 -10.31 -1.89 10.83
C ARG A 4 -10.28 -1.70 12.36
N PRO A 5 -9.15 -1.97 13.03
CA PRO A 5 -9.01 -1.70 14.46
C PRO A 5 -9.05 -0.20 14.77
N VAL A 6 -9.25 0.15 16.04
CA VAL A 6 -9.12 1.55 16.46
C VAL A 6 -7.64 1.92 16.48
N LEU A 7 -7.22 2.76 15.54
CA LEU A 7 -5.86 3.29 15.44
C LEU A 7 -5.79 4.72 15.99
N SER A 8 -4.57 5.25 16.14
CA SER A 8 -4.31 6.63 16.59
C SER A 8 -4.63 7.69 15.54
N VAL A 9 -4.76 7.26 14.27
CA VAL A 9 -5.09 8.10 13.12
C VAL A 9 -6.54 7.92 12.69
N ASP A 10 -7.11 8.98 12.12
CA ASP A 10 -8.42 8.92 11.48
C ASP A 10 -8.38 8.03 10.24
N CYS A 11 -9.51 7.41 9.92
CA CYS A 11 -9.66 6.67 8.68
C CYS A 11 -9.82 7.66 7.52
N VAL A 12 -8.75 7.87 6.75
CA VAL A 12 -8.73 8.75 5.57
C VAL A 12 -8.99 7.93 4.31
N GLU A 13 -10.00 8.33 3.53
CA GLU A 13 -10.36 7.69 2.25
C GLU A 13 -9.31 7.95 1.16
N PRO A 14 -9.13 7.03 0.19
CA PRO A 14 -8.20 7.21 -0.91
C PRO A 14 -8.62 8.33 -1.88
N GLU A 15 -7.67 9.19 -2.22
CA GLU A 15 -7.84 10.40 -3.01
C GLU A 15 -7.59 10.15 -4.50
N ASN A 16 -6.81 9.12 -4.85
CA ASN A 16 -6.47 8.79 -6.24
C ASN A 16 -6.65 7.28 -6.59
N ASP A 17 -6.56 6.94 -7.87
CA ASP A 17 -6.80 5.56 -8.35
C ASP A 17 -5.72 4.58 -7.89
N ILE A 18 -4.48 5.04 -7.71
CA ILE A 18 -3.37 4.22 -7.22
C ILE A 18 -3.64 3.82 -5.77
N GLU A 19 -3.97 4.78 -4.91
CA GLU A 19 -4.36 4.53 -3.53
C GLU A 19 -5.57 3.59 -3.44
N ARG A 20 -6.60 3.78 -4.28
CA ARG A 20 -7.78 2.89 -4.32
C ARG A 20 -7.40 1.43 -4.59
N GLU A 21 -6.51 1.19 -5.55
CA GLU A 21 -6.09 -0.19 -5.88
C GLU A 21 -5.17 -0.76 -4.79
N ILE A 22 -4.27 0.04 -4.20
CA ILE A 22 -3.45 -0.39 -3.08
C ILE A 22 -4.33 -0.73 -1.86
N VAL A 23 -5.30 0.12 -1.49
CA VAL A 23 -6.27 -0.17 -0.41
C VAL A 23 -6.93 -1.51 -0.69
N LYS A 24 -7.40 -1.75 -1.90
CA LYS A 24 -8.03 -3.04 -2.27
C LYS A 24 -7.07 -4.23 -2.08
N ILE A 25 -5.81 -4.12 -2.51
CA ILE A 25 -4.78 -5.15 -2.30
C ILE A 25 -4.54 -5.38 -0.80
N TRP A 26 -4.44 -4.33 -0.01
CA TRP A 26 -4.23 -4.43 1.44
C TRP A 26 -5.41 -5.09 2.13
N GLN A 27 -6.64 -4.68 1.81
CA GLN A 27 -7.85 -5.26 2.38
C GLN A 27 -7.96 -6.76 2.09
N LEU A 28 -7.62 -7.19 0.86
CA LEU A 28 -7.61 -8.60 0.48
C LEU A 28 -6.51 -9.39 1.20
N THR A 29 -5.30 -8.83 1.29
CA THR A 29 -4.14 -9.49 1.90
C THR A 29 -4.26 -9.59 3.42
N LEU A 30 -4.64 -8.50 4.08
CA LEU A 30 -4.80 -8.42 5.53
C LEU A 30 -6.14 -8.99 6.00
N GLY A 31 -7.11 -9.12 5.09
CA GLY A 31 -8.47 -9.50 5.45
C GLY A 31 -9.16 -8.43 6.30
N ILE A 32 -8.86 -7.15 6.10
CA ILE A 32 -9.43 -6.02 6.85
C ILE A 32 -10.29 -5.17 5.90
N TYR A 33 -11.45 -4.70 6.35
CA TYR A 33 -12.28 -3.74 5.63
C TYR A 33 -12.16 -2.34 6.22
N GLY A 34 -12.20 -1.33 5.35
CA GLY A 34 -12.17 0.08 5.71
C GLY A 34 -10.78 0.53 6.11
N ILE A 35 -9.74 0.07 5.41
CA ILE A 35 -8.36 0.56 5.61
C ILE A 35 -8.26 1.99 5.07
N GLY A 36 -7.79 2.91 5.91
CA GLY A 36 -7.49 4.29 5.54
C GLY A 36 -6.09 4.41 4.94
N VAL A 37 -5.85 5.46 4.14
CA VAL A 37 -4.58 5.58 3.41
C VAL A 37 -3.37 5.86 4.29
N ASP A 38 -3.59 6.42 5.46
CA ASP A 38 -2.56 6.75 6.45
C ASP A 38 -2.43 5.67 7.55
N ASP A 39 -3.14 4.54 7.41
CA ASP A 39 -3.04 3.42 8.34
C ASP A 39 -1.67 2.75 8.23
N ASN A 40 -1.00 2.58 9.36
CA ASN A 40 0.27 1.86 9.38
C ASN A 40 0.06 0.35 9.23
N PHE A 41 0.76 -0.25 8.26
CA PHE A 41 0.74 -1.68 7.97
C PHE A 41 0.92 -2.58 9.21
N THR A 42 1.86 -2.24 10.10
CA THR A 42 2.15 -3.06 11.28
C THR A 42 1.07 -2.92 12.35
N GLU A 43 0.46 -1.74 12.49
CA GLU A 43 -0.67 -1.51 13.39
C GLU A 43 -1.93 -2.27 12.92
N LEU A 44 -2.06 -2.50 11.61
CA LEU A 44 -3.06 -3.38 11.01
C LEU A 44 -2.77 -4.89 11.19
N GLY A 45 -1.68 -5.26 11.88
CA GLY A 45 -1.28 -6.65 12.07
C GLY A 45 -0.43 -7.23 10.93
N GLY A 46 0.10 -6.35 10.07
CA GLY A 46 1.06 -6.69 9.03
C GLY A 46 2.33 -7.34 9.57
N ASN A 47 2.92 -8.21 8.75
CA ASN A 47 4.20 -8.87 9.04
C ASN A 47 4.99 -9.08 7.74
N SER A 48 6.20 -9.60 7.84
CA SER A 48 7.10 -9.73 6.68
C SER A 48 6.53 -10.58 5.54
N LEU A 49 5.77 -11.64 5.84
CA LEU A 49 5.16 -12.47 4.81
C LEU A 49 4.05 -11.69 4.06
N LEU A 50 3.20 -10.98 4.81
CA LEU A 50 2.15 -10.14 4.24
C LEU A 50 2.74 -8.96 3.45
N ALA A 51 3.86 -8.39 3.90
CA ALA A 51 4.56 -7.33 3.18
C ALA A 51 5.04 -7.84 1.81
N VAL A 52 5.68 -9.02 1.76
CA VAL A 52 6.10 -9.64 0.49
C VAL A 52 4.91 -9.90 -0.44
N GLN A 53 3.76 -10.34 0.11
CA GLN A 53 2.55 -10.56 -0.68
C GLN A 53 2.00 -9.24 -1.25
N ILE A 54 1.91 -8.18 -0.44
CA ILE A 54 1.46 -6.86 -0.89
C ILE A 54 2.39 -6.31 -1.95
N ILE A 55 3.71 -6.31 -1.70
CA ILE A 55 4.72 -5.81 -2.64
C ILE A 55 4.59 -6.55 -3.96
N SER A 56 4.53 -7.89 -3.95
CA SER A 56 4.37 -8.67 -5.17
C SER A 56 3.06 -8.36 -5.91
N ALA A 57 1.94 -8.20 -5.19
CA ALA A 57 0.65 -7.87 -5.81
C ALA A 57 0.65 -6.47 -6.44
N VAL A 58 1.23 -5.49 -5.74
CA VAL A 58 1.35 -4.10 -6.22
C VAL A 58 2.30 -4.04 -7.41
N SER A 59 3.49 -4.63 -7.33
CA SER A 59 4.44 -4.72 -8.44
C SER A 59 3.80 -5.30 -9.70
N ASN A 60 3.00 -6.36 -9.56
CA ASN A 60 2.27 -6.95 -10.69
C ASN A 60 1.14 -6.05 -11.22
N ALA A 61 0.42 -5.34 -10.34
CA ALA A 61 -0.70 -4.49 -10.73
C ALA A 61 -0.27 -3.25 -11.51
N PHE A 62 0.92 -2.71 -11.20
CA PHE A 62 1.44 -1.48 -11.79
C PHE A 62 2.62 -1.70 -12.74
N GLU A 63 3.04 -2.95 -12.96
CA GLU A 63 4.18 -3.34 -13.81
C GLU A 63 5.51 -2.64 -13.42
N ILE A 64 5.76 -2.53 -12.11
CA ILE A 64 6.97 -1.91 -11.53
C ILE A 64 7.64 -2.85 -10.54
N ASP A 65 8.93 -2.63 -10.25
CA ASP A 65 9.64 -3.40 -9.22
C ASP A 65 9.82 -2.56 -7.94
N ILE A 66 9.00 -2.87 -6.93
CA ILE A 66 9.05 -2.18 -5.64
C ILE A 66 10.07 -2.84 -4.74
N ARG A 67 11.10 -2.07 -4.38
CA ARG A 67 12.09 -2.50 -3.42
C ARG A 67 11.50 -2.61 -2.01
N VAL A 68 11.77 -3.74 -1.36
CA VAL A 68 11.31 -4.01 0.00
C VAL A 68 11.78 -2.95 1.00
N ASP A 69 13.02 -2.46 0.88
CA ASP A 69 13.53 -1.44 1.80
C ASP A 69 12.79 -0.10 1.70
N LEU A 70 12.30 0.26 0.51
CA LEU A 70 11.49 1.48 0.33
C LEU A 70 10.10 1.34 0.94
N PHE A 71 9.47 0.17 0.80
CA PHE A 71 8.20 -0.12 1.49
C PHE A 71 8.31 0.04 3.01
N TYR A 72 9.44 -0.36 3.62
CA TYR A 72 9.62 -0.23 5.07
C TYR A 72 9.88 1.21 5.56
N GLN A 73 10.25 2.15 4.66
CA GLN A 73 10.45 3.55 5.03
C GLN A 73 9.12 4.26 5.33
N ASP A 74 8.09 3.96 4.54
CA ASP A 74 6.73 4.43 4.77
C ASP A 74 5.73 3.30 4.50
N GLN A 75 5.30 2.68 5.59
CA GLN A 75 4.42 1.51 5.57
C GLN A 75 2.94 1.94 5.61
N THR A 76 2.58 2.92 4.80
CA THR A 76 1.20 3.37 4.60
C THR A 76 0.79 3.18 3.14
N VAL A 77 -0.50 3.22 2.85
CA VAL A 77 -0.97 3.18 1.47
C VAL A 77 -0.54 4.44 0.73
N ARG A 78 -0.57 5.60 1.40
CA ARG A 78 -0.13 6.88 0.81
C ARG A 78 1.35 6.84 0.44
N GLY A 79 2.23 6.43 1.37
CA GLY A 79 3.66 6.30 1.10
C GLY A 79 3.96 5.33 -0.04
N LEU A 80 3.25 4.21 -0.09
CA LEU A 80 3.37 3.28 -1.21
C LEU A 80 2.87 3.89 -2.51
N SER A 81 1.77 4.65 -2.51
CA SER A 81 1.27 5.35 -3.69
C SER A 81 2.28 6.35 -4.23
N GLU A 82 2.92 7.13 -3.37
CA GLU A 82 3.97 8.09 -3.77
C GLU A 82 5.16 7.38 -4.41
N LEU A 83 5.60 6.26 -3.85
CA LEU A 83 6.66 5.43 -4.43
C LEU A 83 6.29 4.95 -5.84
N ILE A 84 5.07 4.44 -6.02
CA ILE A 84 4.59 3.97 -7.33
C ILE A 84 4.55 5.11 -8.34
N ILE A 85 4.04 6.29 -7.95
CA ILE A 85 4.00 7.46 -8.82
C ILE A 85 5.42 7.83 -9.28
N SER A 86 6.38 7.86 -8.35
CA SER A 86 7.78 8.14 -8.68
C SER A 86 8.36 7.14 -9.68
N GLU A 87 8.15 5.83 -9.47
CA GLU A 87 8.65 4.79 -10.38
C GLU A 87 8.01 4.89 -11.78
N LEU A 88 6.70 5.17 -11.85
CA LEU A 88 5.99 5.36 -13.12
C LEU A 88 6.47 6.60 -13.88
N GLU A 89 6.77 7.70 -13.18
CA GLU A 89 7.33 8.90 -13.80
C GLU A 89 8.72 8.63 -14.39
N GLU A 90 9.60 7.94 -13.68
CA GLU A 90 10.93 7.58 -14.21
C GLU A 90 10.83 6.70 -15.46
N LEU A 91 9.94 5.70 -15.46
CA LEU A 91 9.67 4.86 -16.64
C LEU A 91 9.13 5.64 -17.85
N LEU A 92 8.45 6.77 -17.62
CA LEU A 92 8.00 7.67 -18.68
C LEU A 92 9.11 8.58 -19.18
N ARG A 93 10.09 8.95 -18.35
CA ARG A 93 11.26 9.74 -18.76
C ARG A 93 12.22 8.95 -19.64
N ASP A 94 12.32 7.64 -19.41
CA ASP A 94 13.22 6.75 -20.15
C ASP A 94 12.67 6.28 -21.52
N LYS A 95 11.47 6.73 -21.91
CA LYS A 95 10.83 6.46 -23.22
C LYS A 95 10.92 7.65 -24.17
#